data_AF-A0A1D6MCX1-F1
#
_entry.id   AF-A0A1D6MCX1-F1
#
_cell.length_a   1.000
_cell.length_b   1.000
_cell.length_c   1.000
_cell.angle_alpha   90.00
_cell.angle_beta   90.00
_cell.angle_gamma   90.00
#
_symmetry.space_group_name_H-M   'P 1'
#
loop_
_entity.id
_entity.type
_entity.pdbx_description
1 polymer ?
#
loop_
_entity_poly.entity_id
_entity_poly.type
_entity_poly.pdbx_seq_one_letter_code
_entity_poly.pdbx_strand_id
1 'polypeptide(L)'
;MLQFKRKRLLLASAGCVALMLLITPTHGDSDSEQRSYKMARPLELTPKLSLQLKLHAILLWSSVAFLMPVGVLLIRVSANVKSASTVRLLFYCHVASQVVAVVLATAGAVLSISNFENAFDNTHQRVGLALYAFIWLQPLVGFLRPDRGARARGAWYLAHWLLGVGVCVVGVANVYVGLHTYQERTGRSARPWTLLLTVEVAALAFVYLVQDRWSYVLRQREEAAAAAALGDGRSQGSTMYPANDHKEVVVVP
;
A
#
# COMPACT_ATOMS: atom_id res chain seq x y z
N MET A 1 -0.15 -30.27 5.01
CA MET A 1 0.03 -28.91 4.41
C MET A 1 -0.59 -27.76 5.23
N LEU A 2 -1.69 -27.96 6.00
CA LEU A 2 -2.32 -26.87 6.79
C LEU A 2 -1.43 -26.31 7.94
N GLN A 3 -0.67 -27.16 8.62
CA GLN A 3 0.19 -26.76 9.75
C GLN A 3 1.34 -25.81 9.32
N PHE A 4 1.82 -25.95 8.08
CA PHE A 4 2.90 -25.11 7.54
C PHE A 4 2.41 -23.69 7.18
N LYS A 5 1.12 -23.52 6.88
CA LYS A 5 0.51 -22.19 6.67
C LYS A 5 0.37 -21.40 7.97
N ARG A 6 0.10 -22.08 9.10
CA ARG A 6 -0.07 -21.43 10.42
C ARG A 6 1.21 -20.80 10.96
N LYS A 7 2.37 -21.46 10.84
CA LYS A 7 3.65 -20.92 11.32
C LYS A 7 4.11 -19.66 10.56
N ARG A 8 3.78 -19.54 9.26
CA ARG A 8 4.04 -18.33 8.47
C ARG A 8 3.12 -17.15 8.84
N LEU A 9 1.88 -17.45 9.25
CA LEU A 9 0.93 -16.43 9.71
C LEU A 9 1.34 -15.84 11.07
N LEU A 10 1.91 -16.66 11.98
CA LEU A 10 2.29 -16.22 13.33
C LEU A 10 3.46 -15.21 13.34
N LEU A 11 4.45 -15.38 12.46
CA LEU A 11 5.55 -14.41 12.31
C LEU A 11 5.07 -13.10 11.63
N ALA A 12 4.08 -13.18 10.73
CA ALA A 12 3.45 -12.02 10.12
C ALA A 12 2.52 -11.27 11.10
N SER A 13 1.82 -11.98 11.99
CA SER A 13 0.97 -11.37 13.01
C SER A 13 1.78 -10.69 14.11
N ALA A 14 2.98 -11.20 14.44
CA ALA A 14 3.85 -10.56 15.44
C ALA A 14 4.22 -9.11 15.06
N GLY A 15 4.47 -8.85 13.77
CA GLY A 15 4.73 -7.50 13.27
C GLY A 15 3.51 -6.58 13.31
N CYS A 16 2.32 -7.09 13.00
CA CYS A 16 1.07 -6.32 13.10
C CYS A 16 0.67 -6.03 14.55
N VAL A 17 0.91 -6.98 15.47
CA VAL A 17 0.63 -6.80 16.89
C VAL A 17 1.59 -5.80 17.53
N ALA A 18 2.89 -5.84 17.21
CA ALA A 18 3.84 -4.82 17.65
C ALA A 18 3.47 -3.41 17.14
N LEU A 19 2.93 -3.32 15.93
CA LEU A 19 2.48 -2.08 15.33
C LEU A 19 1.19 -1.54 15.98
N MET A 20 0.25 -2.42 16.36
CA MET A 20 -0.96 -2.04 17.10
C MET A 20 -0.66 -1.67 18.57
N LEU A 21 0.33 -2.31 19.21
CA LEU A 21 0.78 -1.98 20.57
C LEU A 21 1.38 -0.57 20.68
N LEU A 22 1.88 0.00 19.57
CA LEU A 22 2.38 1.38 19.56
C LEU A 22 1.24 2.42 19.55
N ILE A 23 0.05 2.04 19.05
CA ILE A 23 -1.13 2.92 18.94
C ILE A 23 -1.90 2.97 20.26
N THR A 24 -1.84 1.93 21.09
CA THR A 24 -2.53 1.93 22.40
C THR A 24 -1.91 2.98 23.34
N PRO A 25 -2.67 3.97 23.81
CA PRO A 25 -2.21 4.88 24.85
C PRO A 25 -1.94 4.06 26.12
N THR A 26 -0.72 4.14 26.64
CA THR A 26 -0.41 3.64 27.99
C THR A 26 -1.19 4.52 28.97
N HIS A 27 -2.20 3.96 29.64
CA HIS A 27 -2.93 4.62 30.72
C HIS A 27 -1.94 4.99 31.83
N GLY A 28 -1.67 6.30 31.95
CA GLY A 28 -1.01 6.90 33.11
C GLY A 28 -2.01 7.83 33.76
N ASP A 29 -2.72 7.30 34.76
CA ASP A 29 -3.58 8.06 35.67
C ASP A 29 -2.70 8.86 36.65
N SER A 30 -2.71 10.19 36.53
CA SER A 30 -2.57 11.17 37.66
C SER A 30 -2.34 12.64 37.24
N ASP A 31 -2.11 12.97 35.96
CA ASP A 31 -1.67 14.34 35.58
C ASP A 31 -2.72 15.19 34.80
N SER A 32 -4.00 14.82 34.82
CA SER A 32 -5.06 15.47 34.01
C SER A 32 -5.26 16.97 34.31
N GLU A 33 -5.21 17.36 35.58
CA GLU A 33 -5.43 18.74 36.04
C GLU A 33 -4.27 19.68 35.65
N GLN A 34 -3.02 19.22 35.81
CA GLN A 34 -1.83 20.01 35.47
C GLN A 34 -1.60 20.05 33.93
N ARG A 35 -2.24 19.19 33.14
CA ARG A 35 -2.13 19.20 31.67
C ARG A 35 -3.08 20.22 31.01
N SER A 36 -4.23 20.49 31.64
CA SER A 36 -5.26 21.40 31.13
C SER A 36 -4.75 22.85 30.98
N TYR A 37 -3.97 23.36 31.96
CA TYR A 37 -3.50 24.75 31.90
C TYR A 37 -2.35 25.00 30.90
N LYS A 38 -1.48 24.01 30.65
CA LYS A 38 -0.36 24.14 29.70
C LYS A 38 -0.80 24.08 28.23
N MET A 39 -1.92 23.43 27.92
CA MET A 39 -2.46 23.39 26.55
C MET A 39 -3.18 24.67 26.12
N ALA A 40 -3.50 25.58 27.04
CA ALA A 40 -4.36 26.73 26.74
C ALA A 40 -3.71 27.83 25.87
N ARG A 41 -2.37 27.88 25.76
CA ARG A 41 -1.71 28.83 24.85
C ARG A 41 -1.39 28.16 23.51
N PRO A 42 -1.93 28.67 22.39
CA PRO A 42 -1.46 28.31 21.07
C PRO A 42 0.06 28.49 20.96
N LEU A 43 0.72 27.60 20.22
CA LEU A 43 2.12 27.69 19.88
C LEU A 43 2.40 28.99 19.12
N GLU A 44 3.24 29.85 19.68
CA GLU A 44 3.69 31.07 19.04
C GLU A 44 4.49 30.75 17.76
N LEU A 45 3.89 31.03 16.61
CA LEU A 45 4.47 30.69 15.31
C LEU A 45 5.40 31.80 14.81
N THR A 46 6.69 31.66 15.10
CA THR A 46 7.72 32.42 14.38
C THR A 46 7.70 32.06 12.89
N PRO A 47 8.11 32.97 11.98
CA PRO A 47 8.17 32.67 10.54
C PRO A 47 9.01 31.42 10.23
N LYS A 48 10.14 31.26 10.95
CA LYS A 48 11.03 30.10 10.83
C LYS A 48 10.33 28.80 11.24
N LEU A 49 9.68 28.78 12.40
CA LEU A 49 8.95 27.61 12.88
C LEU A 49 7.78 27.26 11.95
N SER A 50 7.03 28.27 11.48
CA SER A 50 5.95 28.04 10.53
C SER A 50 6.45 27.44 9.21
N LEU A 51 7.63 27.84 8.73
CA LEU A 51 8.24 27.25 7.53
C LEU A 51 8.68 25.81 7.79
N GLN A 52 9.33 25.54 8.91
CA GLN A 52 9.79 24.20 9.28
C GLN A 52 8.62 23.23 9.44
N LEU A 53 7.51 23.63 10.06
CA LEU A 53 6.30 22.81 10.17
C LEU A 53 5.70 22.49 8.79
N LYS A 54 5.65 23.47 7.88
CA LYS A 54 5.17 23.26 6.51
C LYS A 54 6.08 22.31 5.73
N LEU A 55 7.40 22.50 5.82
CA LEU A 55 8.37 21.62 5.17
C LEU A 55 8.28 20.19 5.72
N HIS A 56 8.20 20.02 7.04
CA HIS A 56 7.97 18.71 7.66
C HIS A 56 6.70 18.05 7.10
N ALA A 57 5.57 18.76 7.14
CA ALA A 57 4.30 18.23 6.66
C ALA A 57 4.35 17.81 5.18
N ILE A 58 4.88 18.67 4.30
CA ILE A 58 4.94 18.39 2.85
C ILE A 58 5.92 17.26 2.54
N LEU A 59 7.10 17.24 3.16
CA LEU A 59 8.11 16.19 2.96
C LEU A 59 7.56 14.82 3.37
N LEU A 60 6.95 14.73 4.55
CA LEU A 60 6.45 13.45 5.07
C LEU A 60 5.19 13.01 4.34
N TRP A 61 4.25 13.92 4.04
CA TRP A 61 3.10 13.59 3.20
C TRP A 61 3.55 13.02 1.86
N SER A 62 4.37 13.77 1.13
CA SER A 62 4.83 13.37 -0.22
C SER A 62 5.52 12.01 -0.19
N SER A 63 6.23 11.71 0.88
CA SER A 63 6.85 10.41 1.11
C SER A 63 5.85 9.31 1.45
N VAL A 64 5.27 9.35 2.65
CA VAL A 64 4.58 8.19 3.26
C VAL A 64 3.11 8.08 2.87
N ALA A 65 2.46 9.19 2.51
CA ALA A 65 1.06 9.21 2.10
C ALA A 65 0.89 9.15 0.58
N PHE A 66 1.92 9.52 -0.20
CA PHE A 66 1.84 9.56 -1.66
C PHE A 66 2.83 8.61 -2.37
N LEU A 67 4.13 8.90 -2.35
CA LEU A 67 5.12 8.16 -3.15
C LEU A 67 5.23 6.69 -2.75
N MET A 68 5.18 6.36 -1.45
CA MET A 68 5.22 4.98 -1.00
C MET A 68 3.98 4.18 -1.45
N PRO A 69 2.74 4.66 -1.23
CA PRO A 69 1.55 4.04 -1.82
C PRO A 69 1.59 3.91 -3.34
N VAL A 70 2.03 4.94 -4.07
CA VAL A 70 2.22 4.87 -5.53
C VAL A 70 3.22 3.78 -5.90
N GLY A 71 4.34 3.67 -5.18
CA GLY A 71 5.30 2.58 -5.35
C GLY A 71 4.67 1.21 -5.16
N VAL A 72 3.82 1.03 -4.15
CA VAL A 72 3.07 -0.22 -3.91
C VAL A 72 2.12 -0.52 -5.08
N LEU A 73 1.39 0.49 -5.58
CA LEU A 73 0.51 0.32 -6.74
C LEU A 73 1.27 -0.09 -8.00
N LEU A 74 2.40 0.58 -8.30
CA LEU A 74 3.21 0.29 -9.49
C LEU A 74 3.68 -1.16 -9.55
N ILE A 75 4.23 -1.69 -8.44
CA ILE A 75 4.66 -3.08 -8.41
C ILE A 75 3.48 -4.05 -8.44
N ARG A 76 2.30 -3.64 -7.97
CA ARG A 76 1.11 -4.50 -7.97
C ARG A 76 0.47 -4.60 -9.35
N VAL A 77 0.50 -3.53 -10.14
CA VAL A 77 0.12 -3.54 -11.57
C VAL A 77 0.94 -4.56 -12.36
N SER A 78 2.20 -4.81 -11.98
CA SER A 78 3.05 -5.75 -12.72
C SER A 78 2.50 -7.19 -12.72
N ALA A 79 1.61 -7.54 -11.79
CA ALA A 79 0.93 -8.84 -11.77
C ALA A 79 -0.12 -8.98 -12.90
N ASN A 80 -0.60 -7.86 -13.45
CA ASN A 80 -1.66 -7.80 -14.46
C ASN A 80 -1.12 -7.59 -15.89
N VAL A 81 0.21 -7.57 -16.07
CA VAL A 81 0.84 -7.29 -17.38
C VAL A 81 1.56 -8.52 -17.91
N LYS A 82 1.28 -8.87 -19.17
CA LYS A 82 1.90 -10.03 -19.87
C LYS A 82 3.32 -9.70 -20.39
N SER A 83 3.60 -8.44 -20.69
CA SER A 83 4.89 -7.99 -21.26
C SER A 83 6.01 -7.95 -20.22
N ALA A 84 7.08 -8.70 -20.47
CA ALA A 84 8.27 -8.73 -19.62
C ALA A 84 8.99 -7.37 -19.54
N SER A 85 9.01 -6.59 -20.63
CA SER A 85 9.62 -5.26 -20.64
C SER A 85 8.84 -4.29 -19.77
N THR A 86 7.51 -4.34 -19.81
CA THR A 86 6.64 -3.51 -18.96
C THR A 86 6.74 -3.90 -17.49
N VAL A 87 6.81 -5.20 -17.16
CA VAL A 87 7.04 -5.66 -15.77
C VAL A 87 8.38 -5.13 -15.24
N ARG A 88 9.42 -5.12 -16.07
CA ARG A 88 10.73 -4.55 -15.71
C ARG A 88 10.64 -3.05 -15.48
N LEU A 89 9.96 -2.32 -16.37
CA LEU A 89 9.73 -0.88 -16.22
C LEU A 89 9.02 -0.57 -14.90
N LEU A 90 7.89 -1.25 -14.62
CA LEU A 90 7.12 -1.07 -13.39
C LEU A 90 7.95 -1.35 -12.13
N PHE A 91 8.81 -2.37 -12.18
CA PHE A 91 9.75 -2.65 -11.08
C PHE A 91 10.74 -1.50 -10.86
N TYR A 92 11.31 -0.93 -11.92
CA TYR A 92 12.22 0.22 -11.77
C TYR A 92 11.48 1.49 -11.34
N CYS A 93 10.27 1.74 -11.83
CA CYS A 93 9.44 2.84 -11.36
C CYS A 93 9.11 2.71 -9.87
N HIS A 94 8.79 1.49 -9.41
CA HIS A 94 8.65 1.19 -7.98
C HIS A 94 9.93 1.52 -7.22
N VAL A 95 11.10 1.02 -7.64
CA VAL A 95 12.36 1.31 -6.94
C VAL A 95 12.65 2.81 -6.90
N ALA A 96 12.50 3.51 -8.02
CA ALA A 96 12.74 4.94 -8.11
C ALA A 96 11.80 5.74 -7.18
N SER A 97 10.50 5.42 -7.16
CA SER A 97 9.55 6.08 -6.25
C SER A 97 9.92 5.83 -4.79
N GLN A 98 10.33 4.61 -4.43
CA GLN A 98 10.73 4.26 -3.07
C GLN A 98 12.01 4.98 -2.65
N VAL A 99 13.01 5.10 -3.53
CA VAL A 99 14.24 5.85 -3.23
C VAL A 99 13.93 7.31 -2.94
N VAL A 100 13.14 7.97 -3.81
CA VAL A 100 12.73 9.36 -3.58
C VAL A 100 11.94 9.48 -2.27
N ALA A 101 11.02 8.55 -2.01
CA ALA A 101 10.25 8.57 -0.78
C ALA A 101 11.13 8.44 0.48
N VAL A 102 12.11 7.53 0.49
CA VAL A 102 13.05 7.35 1.61
C VAL A 102 13.91 8.61 1.83
N VAL A 103 14.36 9.25 0.74
CA VAL A 103 15.11 10.53 0.83
C VAL A 103 14.24 11.62 1.45
N LEU A 104 13.00 11.80 0.99
CA LEU A 104 12.08 12.80 1.54
C LEU A 104 11.72 12.51 3.01
N ALA A 105 11.47 11.25 3.36
CA ALA A 105 11.22 10.84 4.74
C ALA A 105 12.42 11.15 5.64
N THR A 106 13.63 10.86 5.16
CA THR A 106 14.87 11.13 5.89
C THR A 106 15.09 12.62 6.08
N ALA A 107 14.91 13.43 5.03
CA ALA A 107 15.03 14.89 5.12
C ALA A 107 14.04 15.47 6.12
N GLY A 108 12.79 15.03 6.08
CA GLY A 108 11.77 15.48 7.03
C GLY A 108 11.98 14.95 8.46
N ALA A 109 12.53 13.75 8.63
CA ALA A 109 12.93 13.22 9.94
C ALA A 109 14.04 14.08 10.56
N VAL A 110 15.11 14.34 9.79
CA VAL A 110 16.22 15.20 10.22
C VAL A 110 15.71 16.60 10.56
N LEU A 111 14.87 17.19 9.71
CA LEU A 111 14.24 18.49 9.99
C LEU A 111 13.51 18.49 11.35
N SER A 112 12.76 17.44 11.64
CA SER A 112 12.00 17.32 12.89
C SER A 112 12.91 17.18 14.10
N ILE A 113 13.82 16.22 14.05
CA ILE A 113 14.72 15.89 15.16
C ILE A 113 15.61 17.09 15.48
N SER A 114 16.08 17.81 14.47
CA SER A 114 17.01 18.94 14.66
C SER A 114 16.34 20.25 15.06
N ASN A 115 15.02 20.43 14.87
CA ASN A 115 14.38 21.74 15.04
C ASN A 115 13.16 21.76 15.95
N PHE A 116 12.58 20.61 16.30
CA PHE A 116 11.40 20.54 17.15
C PHE A 116 11.71 19.93 18.52
N GLU A 117 10.81 20.14 19.47
CA GLU A 117 10.87 19.50 20.77
C GLU A 117 10.60 17.99 20.63
N ASN A 118 11.56 17.17 21.05
CA ASN A 118 11.49 15.71 20.95
C ASN A 118 11.16 15.07 22.30
N ALA A 119 10.14 15.57 22.98
CA ALA A 119 9.68 15.01 24.26
C ALA A 119 9.03 13.61 24.10
N PHE A 120 8.57 13.27 22.89
CA PHE A 120 7.84 12.03 22.57
C PHE A 120 6.61 11.82 23.47
N ASP A 121 5.99 12.92 23.93
CA ASP A 121 4.86 12.96 24.86
C ASP A 121 3.50 12.77 24.17
N ASN A 122 3.50 12.65 22.85
CA ASN A 122 2.33 12.52 22.01
C ASN A 122 2.46 11.39 20.99
N THR A 123 1.30 10.91 20.53
CA THR A 123 1.18 9.77 19.62
C THR A 123 1.88 10.01 18.28
N HIS A 124 1.79 11.23 17.73
CA HIS A 124 2.41 11.56 16.44
C HIS A 124 3.92 11.35 16.45
N GLN A 125 4.60 11.81 17.51
CA GLN A 125 6.04 11.66 17.66
C GLN A 125 6.46 10.20 17.88
N ARG A 126 5.76 9.47 18.76
CA ARG A 126 6.06 8.07 19.05
C ARG A 126 5.88 7.18 17.82
N VAL A 127 4.75 7.32 17.12
CA VAL A 127 4.46 6.59 15.89
C VAL A 127 5.41 7.01 14.77
N GLY A 128 5.70 8.31 14.64
CA GLY A 128 6.66 8.83 13.66
C GLY A 128 8.05 8.23 13.79
N LEU A 129 8.58 8.14 15.02
CA LEU A 129 9.89 7.53 15.28
C LEU A 129 9.91 6.05 14.89
N ALA A 130 8.90 5.28 15.29
CA ALA A 130 8.79 3.87 14.90
C ALA A 130 8.66 3.71 13.38
N LEU A 131 7.88 4.57 12.74
CA LEU A 131 7.70 4.58 11.29
C LEU A 131 9.02 4.82 10.56
N TYR A 132 9.89 5.72 11.04
CA TYR A 132 11.21 5.95 10.45
C TYR A 132 12.09 4.70 10.44
N ALA A 133 12.07 3.92 11.52
CA ALA A 133 12.79 2.65 11.58
C ALA A 133 12.26 1.67 10.51
N PHE A 134 10.93 1.56 10.36
CA PHE A 134 10.33 0.67 9.36
C PHE A 134 10.53 1.16 7.91
N ILE A 135 10.56 2.47 7.68
CA ILE A 135 10.88 3.06 6.37
C ILE A 135 12.28 2.65 5.91
N TRP A 136 13.27 2.59 6.81
CA TRP A 136 14.62 2.11 6.51
C TRP A 136 14.73 0.59 6.48
N LEU A 137 13.96 -0.13 7.32
CA LEU A 137 13.92 -1.59 7.28
C LEU A 137 13.44 -2.10 5.91
N GLN A 138 12.49 -1.40 5.29
CA GLN A 138 11.89 -1.83 4.04
C GLN A 138 12.87 -1.95 2.85
N PRO A 139 13.73 -0.96 2.52
CA PRO A 139 14.74 -1.11 1.49
C PRO A 139 15.80 -2.15 1.87
N LEU A 140 16.16 -2.31 3.15
CA LEU A 140 17.06 -3.38 3.59
C LEU A 140 16.49 -4.76 3.27
N VAL A 141 15.21 -4.99 3.61
CA VAL A 141 14.49 -6.19 3.20
C VAL A 141 14.44 -6.30 1.67
N GLY A 142 14.23 -5.19 0.96
CA GLY A 142 14.26 -5.13 -0.50
C GLY A 142 15.59 -5.57 -1.12
N PHE A 143 16.73 -5.18 -0.54
CA PHE A 143 18.07 -5.58 -0.99
C PHE A 143 18.36 -7.06 -0.72
N LEU A 144 17.82 -7.63 0.35
CA LEU A 144 17.95 -9.05 0.71
C LEU A 144 17.03 -9.96 -0.12
N ARG A 145 16.60 -9.51 -1.30
CA ARG A 145 15.68 -10.23 -2.20
C ARG A 145 16.33 -11.52 -2.73
N PRO A 146 15.80 -12.71 -2.36
CA PRO A 146 16.34 -13.99 -2.86
C PRO A 146 16.08 -14.18 -4.35
N ASP A 147 16.87 -15.02 -5.01
CA ASP A 147 16.67 -15.37 -6.41
C ASP A 147 15.32 -16.06 -6.69
N ARG A 148 14.91 -16.02 -7.96
CA ARG A 148 13.72 -16.75 -8.40
C ARG A 148 13.96 -18.26 -8.21
N GLY A 149 12.96 -18.97 -7.67
CA GLY A 149 13.04 -20.40 -7.36
C GLY A 149 13.61 -20.72 -5.98
N ALA A 150 14.27 -19.78 -5.30
CA ALA A 150 14.78 -20.02 -3.95
C ALA A 150 13.64 -20.28 -2.94
N ARG A 151 13.82 -21.24 -2.03
CA ARG A 151 12.83 -21.60 -0.99
C ARG A 151 12.40 -20.41 -0.11
N ALA A 152 13.33 -19.49 0.14
CA ALA A 152 13.10 -18.27 0.94
C ALA A 152 12.27 -17.20 0.20
N ARG A 153 12.19 -17.25 -1.14
CA ARG A 153 11.57 -16.20 -1.97
C ARG A 153 10.13 -15.87 -1.59
N GLY A 154 9.33 -16.89 -1.28
CA GLY A 154 7.93 -16.70 -0.88
C GLY A 154 7.78 -16.06 0.51
N ALA A 155 8.67 -16.37 1.45
CA ALA A 155 8.66 -15.76 2.78
C ALA A 155 9.13 -14.29 2.71
N TRP A 156 10.19 -14.04 1.94
CA TRP A 156 10.67 -12.69 1.64
C TRP A 156 9.56 -11.84 1.01
N TYR A 157 8.87 -12.35 -0.01
CA TYR A 157 7.80 -11.62 -0.68
C TYR A 157 6.69 -11.25 0.30
N LEU A 158 6.22 -12.20 1.12
CA LEU A 158 5.18 -11.95 2.12
C LEU A 158 5.62 -10.89 3.14
N ALA A 159 6.84 -11.01 3.66
CA ALA A 159 7.39 -10.08 4.65
C ALA A 159 7.54 -8.66 4.07
N HIS A 160 8.17 -8.53 2.91
CA HIS A 160 8.37 -7.26 2.23
C HIS A 160 7.03 -6.61 1.84
N TRP A 161 6.06 -7.41 1.39
CA TRP A 161 4.73 -6.92 1.04
C TRP A 161 3.96 -6.43 2.27
N LEU A 162 3.87 -7.23 3.33
CA LEU A 162 3.19 -6.84 4.56
C LEU A 162 3.83 -5.62 5.22
N LEU A 163 5.16 -5.59 5.29
CA LEU A 163 5.89 -4.44 5.82
C LEU A 163 5.60 -3.18 4.98
N GLY A 164 5.61 -3.29 3.65
CA GLY A 164 5.36 -2.16 2.75
C GLY A 164 3.95 -1.59 2.89
N VAL A 165 2.93 -2.45 2.92
CA VAL A 165 1.54 -2.01 3.15
C VAL A 165 1.39 -1.44 4.56
N GLY A 166 1.99 -2.07 5.58
CA GLY A 166 1.97 -1.58 6.96
C GLY A 166 2.55 -0.18 7.11
N VAL A 167 3.72 0.08 6.49
CA VAL A 167 4.35 1.41 6.45
C VAL A 167 3.42 2.43 5.79
N CYS A 168 2.75 2.08 4.68
CA CYS A 168 1.80 2.99 4.03
C CYS A 168 0.59 3.31 4.93
N VAL A 169 -0.02 2.30 5.54
CA VAL A 169 -1.20 2.47 6.41
C VAL A 169 -0.87 3.32 7.62
N VAL A 170 0.22 2.99 8.33
CA VAL A 170 0.66 3.73 9.52
C VAL A 170 1.17 5.12 9.15
N GLY A 171 1.84 5.24 8.01
CA GLY A 171 2.28 6.53 7.47
C GLY A 171 1.13 7.48 7.23
N VAL A 172 0.12 7.05 6.46
CA VAL A 172 -1.11 7.82 6.23
C VAL A 172 -1.81 8.18 7.55
N ALA A 173 -1.97 7.20 8.45
CA ALA A 173 -2.57 7.46 9.76
C ALA A 173 -1.78 8.51 10.54
N ASN A 174 -0.44 8.45 10.52
CA ASN A 174 0.40 9.41 11.21
C ASN A 174 0.35 10.82 10.58
N VAL A 175 0.08 10.93 9.27
CA VAL A 175 -0.19 12.23 8.62
C VAL A 175 -1.51 12.81 9.12
N TYR A 176 -2.58 12.01 9.27
CA TYR A 176 -3.83 12.47 9.89
C TYR A 176 -3.62 12.96 11.33
N VAL A 177 -2.89 12.19 12.15
CA VAL A 177 -2.55 12.59 13.52
C VAL A 177 -1.68 13.87 13.52
N GLY A 178 -0.76 14.02 12.56
CA GLY A 178 0.05 15.21 12.39
C GLY A 178 -0.78 16.46 12.03
N LEU A 179 -1.74 16.33 11.12
CA LEU A 179 -2.67 17.41 10.75
C LEU A 179 -3.55 17.82 11.94
N HIS A 180 -4.01 16.85 12.72
CA HIS A 180 -4.77 17.13 13.94
C HIS A 180 -3.92 17.85 14.99
N THR A 181 -2.71 17.33 15.27
CA THR A 181 -1.72 17.96 16.16
C THR A 181 -1.41 19.39 15.72
N TYR A 182 -1.27 19.65 14.42
CA TYR A 182 -1.06 20.99 13.88
C TYR A 182 -2.21 21.93 14.21
N GLN A 183 -3.46 21.47 14.01
CA GLN A 183 -4.64 22.28 14.31
C GLN A 183 -4.75 22.60 15.80
N GLU A 184 -4.53 21.61 16.67
CA GLU A 184 -4.57 21.80 18.13
C GLU A 184 -3.48 22.77 18.61
N ARG A 185 -2.23 22.58 18.15
CA ARG A 185 -1.09 23.37 18.61
C ARG A 185 -1.11 24.80 18.07
N THR A 186 -1.63 25.04 16.87
CA THR A 186 -1.54 26.35 16.21
C THR A 186 -2.86 27.13 16.17
N GLY A 187 -4.00 26.47 16.45
CA GLY A 187 -5.33 27.02 16.25
C GLY A 187 -5.71 27.25 14.77
N ARG A 188 -4.83 26.91 13.82
CA ARG A 188 -5.08 27.09 12.38
C ARG A 188 -5.80 25.88 11.81
N SER A 189 -6.80 26.13 10.95
CA SER A 189 -7.57 25.07 10.30
C SER A 189 -6.67 24.18 9.42
N ALA A 190 -6.71 22.87 9.68
CA ALA A 190 -6.10 21.85 8.82
C ALA A 190 -7.10 21.24 7.82
N ARG A 191 -8.38 21.62 7.89
CA ARG A 191 -9.48 21.03 7.11
C ARG A 191 -9.23 20.85 5.60
N PRO A 192 -8.73 21.86 4.84
CA PRO A 192 -8.51 21.66 3.40
C PRO A 192 -7.45 20.58 3.12
N TRP A 193 -6.42 20.50 3.96
CA TRP A 193 -5.38 19.47 3.86
C TRP A 193 -5.94 18.11 4.25
N THR A 194 -6.73 18.01 5.32
CA THR A 194 -7.39 16.75 5.69
C THR A 194 -8.29 16.23 4.57
N LEU A 195 -9.10 17.09 3.95
CA LEU A 195 -9.96 16.73 2.82
C LEU A 195 -9.14 16.23 1.62
N LEU A 196 -8.07 16.94 1.26
CA LEU A 196 -7.19 16.55 0.17
C LEU A 196 -6.57 15.16 0.42
N LEU A 197 -6.06 14.91 1.63
CA LEU A 197 -5.53 13.61 2.03
C LEU A 197 -6.59 12.52 1.93
N THR A 198 -7.83 12.79 2.34
CA THR A 198 -8.92 11.81 2.28
C THR A 198 -9.28 11.45 0.85
N VAL A 199 -9.39 12.43 -0.05
CA VAL A 199 -9.67 12.17 -1.47
C VAL A 199 -8.51 11.38 -2.11
N GLU A 200 -7.26 11.78 -1.85
CA GLU A 200 -6.07 11.08 -2.34
C GLU A 200 -6.03 9.62 -1.89
N VAL A 201 -6.18 9.38 -0.58
CA VAL A 201 -6.16 8.02 0.00
C VAL A 201 -7.33 7.18 -0.52
N ALA A 202 -8.52 7.76 -0.67
CA ALA A 202 -9.66 7.07 -1.25
C ALA A 202 -9.41 6.67 -2.71
N ALA A 203 -8.82 7.56 -3.51
CA ALA A 203 -8.45 7.26 -4.90
C ALA A 203 -7.37 6.16 -4.98
N LEU A 204 -6.32 6.24 -4.15
CA LEU A 204 -5.27 5.22 -4.07
C LEU A 204 -5.84 3.85 -3.66
N ALA A 205 -6.72 3.83 -2.64
CA ALA A 205 -7.39 2.62 -2.19
C ALA A 205 -8.32 2.04 -3.27
N PHE A 206 -9.07 2.89 -3.97
CA PHE A 206 -9.91 2.45 -5.09
C PHE A 206 -9.07 1.80 -6.20
N VAL A 207 -7.98 2.44 -6.61
CA VAL A 207 -7.05 1.88 -7.61
C VAL A 207 -6.47 0.56 -7.13
N TYR A 208 -6.06 0.47 -5.86
CA TYR A 208 -5.55 -0.77 -5.26
C TYR A 208 -6.56 -1.92 -5.37
N LEU A 209 -7.83 -1.68 -5.02
CA LEU A 209 -8.89 -2.68 -5.04
C LEU A 209 -9.26 -3.11 -6.47
N VAL A 210 -9.34 -2.16 -7.40
CA VAL A 210 -9.65 -2.44 -8.81
C VAL A 210 -8.54 -3.29 -9.45
N GLN A 211 -7.27 -3.00 -9.15
CA GLN A 211 -6.14 -3.79 -9.65
C GLN A 211 -6.21 -5.27 -9.26
N ASP A 212 -6.67 -5.57 -8.04
CA ASP A 212 -6.78 -6.95 -7.57
C ASP A 212 -7.85 -7.74 -8.33
N ARG A 213 -8.95 -7.07 -8.71
CA ARG A 213 -10.06 -7.68 -9.45
C ARG A 213 -9.88 -7.69 -10.97
N TRP A 214 -8.95 -6.90 -11.51
CA TRP A 214 -8.79 -6.71 -12.95
C TRP A 214 -8.54 -8.03 -13.71
N SER A 215 -7.65 -8.89 -13.19
CA SER A 215 -7.32 -10.19 -13.81
C SER A 215 -8.53 -11.12 -13.90
N TYR A 216 -9.39 -11.11 -12.87
CA TYR A 216 -10.63 -11.89 -12.86
C TYR A 216 -11.61 -11.42 -13.94
N VAL A 217 -11.78 -10.09 -14.08
CA VAL A 217 -12.65 -9.49 -15.10
C VAL A 217 -12.15 -9.83 -16.52
N LEU A 218 -10.83 -9.77 -16.75
CA LEU A 218 -10.25 -10.14 -18.04
C LEU A 218 -10.46 -11.61 -18.36
N ARG A 219 -10.26 -12.50 -17.39
CA ARG A 219 -10.48 -13.95 -17.59
C ARG A 219 -11.94 -14.25 -17.95
N GLN A 220 -12.90 -13.62 -17.27
CA GLN A 220 -14.32 -13.79 -17.61
C GLN A 220 -14.64 -13.31 -19.03
N ARG A 221 -14.00 -12.23 -19.49
CA ARG A 221 -14.15 -11.74 -20.88
C ARG A 221 -13.55 -12.70 -21.90
N GLU A 222 -12.35 -13.23 -21.61
CA GLU A 222 -11.69 -14.24 -22.45
C GLU A 222 -12.55 -15.53 -22.55
N GLU A 223 -13.08 -16.02 -21.42
CA GLU A 223 -13.97 -17.18 -21.35
C GLU A 223 -15.30 -16.95 -22.10
N ALA A 224 -15.92 -15.79 -21.94
CA ALA A 224 -17.15 -15.43 -22.65
C ALA A 224 -16.95 -15.30 -24.16
N ALA A 225 -15.84 -14.69 -24.60
CA ALA A 225 -15.49 -14.58 -26.01
C ALA A 225 -15.22 -15.95 -26.64
N ALA A 226 -14.52 -16.84 -25.93
CA ALA A 226 -14.28 -18.21 -26.38
C ALA A 226 -15.58 -19.01 -26.51
N ALA A 227 -16.50 -18.87 -25.54
CA ALA A 227 -17.81 -19.51 -25.60
C ALA A 227 -18.66 -19.01 -26.78
N ALA A 228 -18.64 -17.69 -27.05
CA ALA A 228 -19.34 -17.11 -28.20
C ALA A 228 -18.78 -17.60 -29.54
N ALA A 229 -17.45 -17.69 -29.67
CA ALA A 229 -16.80 -18.22 -30.87
C ALA A 229 -17.13 -19.70 -31.12
N LEU A 230 -17.25 -20.51 -30.06
CA LEU A 230 -17.66 -21.92 -30.17
C LEU A 230 -19.16 -22.08 -30.53
N GLY A 231 -20.01 -21.17 -30.07
CA GLY A 231 -21.45 -21.17 -30.38
C GLY A 231 -21.76 -20.85 -31.84
N ASP A 232 -21.07 -19.86 -32.42
CA ASP A 232 -21.23 -19.47 -33.83
C ASP A 232 -20.82 -20.59 -34.80
N GLY A 233 -19.71 -21.29 -34.50
CA GLY A 233 -19.29 -22.45 -35.29
C GLY A 233 -20.29 -23.61 -35.28
N ARG A 234 -21.10 -23.76 -34.22
CA ARG A 234 -22.15 -24.79 -34.13
C ARG A 234 -23.43 -24.41 -34.88
N SER A 235 -23.71 -23.12 -35.03
CA SER A 235 -24.84 -22.62 -35.82
C SER A 235 -24.59 -22.75 -37.32
N GLN A 236 -23.35 -22.56 -37.79
CA GLN A 236 -23.03 -22.68 -39.22
C GLN A 236 -23.03 -24.14 -39.72
N GLY A 237 -22.88 -25.13 -38.84
CA GLY A 237 -22.89 -26.56 -39.18
C GLY A 237 -24.29 -27.18 -39.38
N SER A 238 -25.38 -26.43 -39.21
CA SER A 238 -26.75 -26.97 -39.26
C SER A 238 -27.45 -26.83 -40.64
N THR A 239 -26.72 -26.52 -41.71
CA THR A 239 -27.33 -26.43 -43.06
C THR A 239 -26.98 -27.65 -43.91
N MET A 240 -27.98 -28.53 -44.06
CA MET A 240 -28.22 -29.45 -45.19
C MET A 240 -27.40 -30.76 -45.29
N TYR A 241 -27.96 -31.81 -44.71
CA TYR A 241 -27.87 -33.18 -45.26
C TYR A 241 -28.85 -33.30 -46.45
N PRO A 242 -28.43 -33.86 -47.60
CA PRO A 242 -29.26 -34.79 -48.33
C PRO A 242 -28.84 -36.20 -47.93
N ALA A 243 -29.77 -36.93 -47.32
CA ALA A 243 -29.68 -38.38 -47.19
C ALA A 243 -29.64 -38.96 -48.61
N ASN A 244 -28.53 -39.61 -48.98
CA ASN A 244 -28.54 -40.49 -50.15
C ASN A 244 -28.22 -41.90 -49.67
N ASP A 245 -29.30 -42.64 -49.48
CA ASP A 245 -29.39 -44.00 -48.96
C ASP A 245 -29.19 -44.95 -50.14
N HIS A 246 -27.93 -45.23 -50.50
CA HIS A 246 -27.62 -46.25 -51.50
C HIS A 246 -27.34 -47.57 -50.78
N LYS A 247 -28.42 -48.35 -50.61
CA LYS A 247 -28.36 -49.78 -50.32
C LYS A 247 -27.63 -50.49 -51.46
N GLU A 248 -26.40 -50.91 -51.22
CA GLU A 248 -25.74 -51.89 -52.07
C GLU A 248 -26.39 -53.26 -51.85
N VAL A 249 -26.96 -53.79 -52.93
CA VAL A 249 -27.66 -55.05 -52.99
C VAL A 249 -26.66 -56.19 -53.08
N VAL A 250 -26.84 -57.17 -52.19
CA VAL A 250 -26.15 -58.46 -52.14
C VAL A 250 -26.28 -59.19 -53.48
N VAL A 251 -25.15 -59.58 -54.06
CA VAL A 251 -25.09 -60.63 -55.09
C VAL A 251 -24.25 -61.77 -54.51
N VAL A 252 -24.94 -62.83 -54.06
CA VAL A 252 -24.32 -64.14 -53.84
C VAL A 252 -25.16 -65.16 -54.61
N PRO A 253 -24.55 -65.97 -55.49
CA PRO A 253 -25.23 -67.05 -56.20
C PRO A 253 -25.64 -68.21 -55.29
#